data_AF-A0A7W0ZSC2-F1
#
_entry.id   AF-A0A7W0ZSC2-F1
#
_cell.length_a   1.000
_cell.length_b   1.000
_cell.length_c   1.000
_cell.angle_alpha   90.00
_cell.angle_beta   90.00
_cell.angle_gamma   90.00
#
_symmetry.space_group_name_H-M   'P 1'
#
loop_
_entity.id
_entity.type
_entity.pdbx_description
1 polymer ?
#
loop_
_entity_poly.entity_id
_entity_poly.type
_entity_poly.pdbx_seq_one_letter_code
_entity_poly.pdbx_strand_id
1 'polypeptide(L)'
;MFAFAGMGLGASHVSGLGTGFAIAPRVGMNFMVGRSGVLTPSLSYQYTTINTDMDGGGTGSVTTVALTSALQVNMGYTAMW
;
A
#
# COMPACT_ATOMS: atom_id res chain seq x y z
N MET A 1 -12.76 21.87 -5.79
CA MET A 1 -12.39 20.62 -5.10
C MET A 1 -12.38 19.50 -6.12
N PHE A 2 -11.44 18.57 -6.03
CA PHE A 2 -11.46 17.36 -6.86
C PHE A 2 -10.99 16.16 -6.05
N ALA A 3 -11.61 14.99 -6.33
CA ALA A 3 -11.18 13.72 -5.77
C ALA A 3 -10.13 13.08 -6.67
N PHE A 4 -9.30 12.22 -6.08
CA PHE A 4 -8.39 11.35 -6.81
C PHE A 4 -8.50 9.92 -6.31
N ALA A 5 -8.27 8.99 -7.23
CA ALA A 5 -8.00 7.61 -6.95
C ALA A 5 -6.68 7.24 -7.63
N GLY A 6 -5.92 6.35 -7.01
CA GLY A 6 -4.69 5.81 -7.56
C GLY A 6 -4.52 4.36 -7.12
N MET A 7 -3.72 3.63 -7.89
CA MET A 7 -3.33 2.27 -7.56
C MET A 7 -1.81 2.18 -7.65
N GLY A 8 -1.16 1.82 -6.55
CA GLY A 8 0.24 1.45 -6.51
C GLY A 8 0.39 -0.05 -6.72
N LEU A 9 1.39 -0.45 -7.50
CA LEU A 9 1.82 -1.84 -7.64
C LEU A 9 3.31 -1.90 -7.26
N GLY A 10 3.72 -2.94 -6.55
CA GLY A 10 5.10 -3.09 -6.11
C GLY A 10 5.52 -4.55 -6.01
N ALA A 11 6.80 -4.82 -6.25
CA ALA A 11 7.41 -6.08 -5.88
C ALA A 11 7.99 -5.96 -4.46
N SER A 12 7.80 -6.98 -3.65
CA SER A 12 8.43 -7.10 -2.33
C SER A 12 9.33 -8.32 -2.31
N HIS A 13 10.46 -8.24 -1.60
CA HIS A 13 11.29 -9.39 -1.31
C HIS A 13 11.65 -9.38 0.17
N VAL A 14 11.46 -10.51 0.84
CA VAL A 14 11.80 -10.67 2.24
C VAL A 14 12.76 -11.84 2.37
N SER A 15 13.93 -11.58 2.96
CA SER A 15 14.93 -12.62 3.20
C SER A 15 14.31 -13.74 4.06
N GLY A 16 14.38 -14.97 3.56
CA GLY A 16 13.80 -16.17 4.21
C GLY A 16 12.33 -16.45 3.87
N LEU A 17 11.57 -15.49 3.32
CA LEU A 17 10.16 -15.69 2.93
C LEU A 17 9.94 -15.62 1.41
N GLY A 18 10.91 -15.12 0.64
CA GLY A 18 10.86 -15.12 -0.82
C GLY A 18 10.29 -13.82 -1.41
N THR A 19 9.82 -13.92 -2.66
CA THR A 19 9.27 -12.80 -3.41
C THR A 19 7.77 -12.69 -3.21
N GLY A 20 7.28 -11.46 -3.29
CA GLY A 20 5.88 -11.13 -3.16
C GLY A 20 5.49 -9.93 -4.01
N PHE A 21 4.20 -9.71 -4.08
CA PHE A 21 3.60 -8.62 -4.84
C PHE A 21 2.67 -7.82 -3.94
N ALA A 22 2.75 -6.50 -4.07
CA ALA A 22 2.00 -5.53 -3.29
C ALA A 22 1.07 -4.74 -4.19
N ILE A 23 -0.18 -4.59 -3.76
CA ILE A 23 -1.19 -3.72 -4.36
C ILE A 23 -1.56 -2.69 -3.31
N ALA A 24 -1.55 -1.41 -3.68
CA ALA A 24 -1.81 -0.29 -2.79
C ALA A 24 -2.81 0.70 -3.40
N PRO A 25 -4.13 0.43 -3.35
CA PRO A 25 -5.13 1.45 -3.67
C PRO A 25 -5.02 2.66 -2.73
N ARG A 26 -5.20 3.85 -3.31
CA ARG A 26 -5.30 5.12 -2.58
C ARG A 26 -6.43 5.97 -3.13
N VAL A 27 -7.14 6.64 -2.25
CA VAL A 27 -8.17 7.61 -2.58
C VAL A 27 -7.99 8.86 -1.74
N GLY A 28 -8.33 10.02 -2.28
CA GLY A 28 -8.23 11.25 -1.53
C GLY A 28 -8.91 12.40 -2.24
N MET A 29 -8.83 13.58 -1.64
CA MET A 29 -9.49 14.77 -2.15
C MET A 29 -8.59 15.97 -1.96
N ASN A 30 -8.67 16.94 -2.87
CA ASN A 30 -7.99 18.22 -2.78
C ASN A 30 -9.03 19.31 -2.53
N PHE A 31 -8.95 19.90 -1.34
CA PHE A 31 -9.75 21.02 -0.89
C PHE A 31 -8.92 22.30 -1.01
N MET A 32 -9.39 23.24 -1.83
CA MET A 32 -8.79 24.57 -1.86
C MET A 32 -9.22 25.31 -0.60
N VAL A 33 -8.26 25.74 0.21
CA VAL A 33 -8.50 26.48 1.45
C VAL A 33 -8.19 27.95 1.19
N GLY A 34 -9.24 28.76 1.02
CA GLY A 34 -9.09 30.15 0.57
C GLY A 34 -8.48 30.23 -0.82
N ARG A 35 -7.51 31.14 -1.02
CA ARG A 35 -6.74 31.26 -2.28
C ARG A 35 -5.26 30.90 -2.11
N SER A 36 -4.85 30.49 -0.92
CA SER A 36 -3.45 30.39 -0.49
C SER A 36 -3.02 28.97 -0.15
N GLY A 37 -3.84 27.95 -0.42
CA GLY A 37 -3.40 26.59 -0.21
C GLY A 37 -4.40 25.50 -0.58
N VAL A 38 -3.90 24.27 -0.55
CA VAL A 38 -4.66 23.05 -0.80
C VAL A 38 -4.45 22.09 0.36
N LEU A 39 -5.55 21.67 0.99
CA LEU A 39 -5.60 20.60 1.96
C LEU A 39 -5.93 19.28 1.25
N THR A 40 -5.13 18.24 1.51
CA THR A 40 -5.21 16.95 0.82
C THR A 40 -5.33 15.81 1.82
N PRO A 41 -6.54 15.53 2.35
CA PRO A 41 -6.80 14.28 3.06
C PRO A 41 -6.80 13.11 2.07
N SER A 42 -6.21 11.99 2.48
CA SER A 42 -6.23 10.74 1.71
C SER A 42 -6.17 9.50 2.59
N LEU A 43 -6.71 8.42 2.06
CA LEU A 43 -6.72 7.09 2.64
C LEU A 43 -6.03 6.15 1.65
N SER A 44 -5.09 5.36 2.14
CA SER A 44 -4.46 4.29 1.38
C SER A 44 -4.55 2.98 2.14
N TYR A 45 -4.77 1.91 1.38
CA TYR A 45 -4.72 0.55 1.89
C TYR A 45 -3.70 -0.21 1.05
N GLN A 46 -2.83 -0.97 1.71
CA GLN A 46 -1.85 -1.81 1.06
C GLN A 46 -2.08 -3.26 1.45
N TYR A 47 -1.95 -4.14 0.47
CA TYR A 47 -2.01 -5.57 0.63
C TYR A 47 -0.84 -6.20 -0.12
N THR A 48 -0.08 -7.07 0.55
CA THR A 48 1.07 -7.74 -0.02
C THR A 48 0.96 -9.24 0.23
N THR A 49 1.11 -10.03 -0.83
CA THR A 49 1.19 -11.50 -0.79
C THR A 49 2.61 -11.94 -1.08
N ILE A 50 3.16 -12.80 -0.25
CA ILE A 50 4.49 -13.39 -0.42
C ILE A 50 4.30 -14.90 -0.53
N ASN A 51 4.82 -15.49 -1.60
CA ASN A 51 4.81 -16.95 -1.71
C ASN A 51 6.03 -17.48 -0.94
N THR A 52 5.76 -18.27 0.09
CA THR A 52 6.79 -18.83 0.96
C THR A 52 6.93 -20.31 0.65
N ASP A 53 8.05 -20.68 0.04
CA ASP A 53 8.42 -22.09 -0.10
C ASP A 53 8.96 -22.56 1.26
N MET A 54 8.13 -23.20 2.07
CA MET A 54 8.63 -23.91 3.25
C MET A 54 9.21 -25.24 2.79
N ASP A 55 10.54 -25.30 2.71
CA ASP A 55 11.26 -26.56 2.56
C ASP A 55 11.19 -27.33 3.89
N GLY A 56 10.04 -27.98 4.10
CA GLY A 56 9.79 -28.82 5.26
C GLY A 56 10.66 -30.05 5.19
N GLY A 57 11.70 -30.11 6.04
CA GLY A 57 12.44 -31.34 6.31
C GLY A 57 11.49 -32.42 6.84
N GLY A 58 10.95 -33.25 5.94
CA GLY A 58 10.10 -34.40 6.25
C GLY A 58 8.69 -34.31 5.66
N THR A 59 8.51 -34.97 4.51
CA THR A 59 7.23 -35.53 4.04
C THR A 59 6.07 -34.55 3.80
N GLY A 60 6.19 -33.69 2.78
CA GLY A 60 5.06 -32.99 2.17
C GLY A 60 5.36 -31.52 1.83
N SER A 61 5.36 -31.18 0.55
CA SER A 61 5.49 -29.78 0.12
C SER A 61 4.20 -29.04 0.45
N VAL A 62 4.26 -28.12 1.42
CA VAL A 62 3.14 -27.24 1.80
C VAL A 62 3.47 -25.84 1.29
N THR A 63 2.66 -25.31 0.38
CA THR A 63 2.76 -23.91 -0.04
C THR A 63 2.10 -23.03 1.00
N THR A 64 2.88 -22.21 1.71
CA THR A 64 2.34 -21.18 2.60
C THR A 64 2.33 -19.84 1.87
N VAL A 65 1.25 -19.06 2.02
CA VAL A 65 1.15 -17.70 1.49
C VAL A 65 1.11 -16.74 2.66
N ALA A 66 2.15 -15.94 2.80
CA ALA A 66 2.19 -14.88 3.81
C ALA A 66 1.46 -13.64 3.29
N LEU A 67 0.58 -13.10 4.13
CA LEU A 67 -0.30 -11.97 3.81
C LEU A 67 -0.02 -10.85 4.80
N THR A 68 0.32 -9.67 4.29
CA THR A 68 0.41 -8.45 5.11
C THR A 68 -0.50 -7.37 4.55
N SER A 69 -1.13 -6.63 5.46
CA SER A 69 -2.02 -5.52 5.11
C SER A 69 -1.72 -4.31 5.99
N ALA A 70 -1.85 -3.12 5.41
CA ALA A 70 -1.65 -1.86 6.12
C ALA A 70 -2.70 -0.83 5.67
N LEU A 71 -3.30 -0.14 6.65
CA LEU A 71 -4.18 1.01 6.42
C LEU A 71 -3.46 2.28 6.84
N GLN A 72 -3.49 3.30 6.00
CA GLN A 72 -2.82 4.57 6.24
C GLN A 72 -3.77 5.73 5.94
N VAL A 73 -3.89 6.65 6.89
CA VAL A 73 -4.55 7.94 6.73
C VAL A 73 -3.48 9.00 6.60
N ASN A 74 -3.55 9.84 5.56
CA ASN A 74 -2.63 10.93 5.31
C ASN A 74 -3.37 12.25 5.23
N MET A 75 -2.75 13.31 5.76
CA MET A 75 -3.26 14.67 5.72
C MET A 75 -2.14 15.59 5.28
N GLY A 76 -2.20 16.06 4.03
CA GLY A 76 -1.25 17.02 3.49
C GLY A 76 -1.81 18.44 3.48
N TYR A 77 -0.95 19.44 3.62
CA TYR A 77 -1.27 20.82 3.32
C TYR A 77 -0.16 21.42 2.46
N THR A 78 -0.54 22.06 1.35
CA THR A 78 0.38 22.78 0.46
C THR A 78 -0.01 24.25 0.46
N ALA A 79 0.91 25.11 0.89
CA ALA A 79 0.75 26.56 0.78
C ALA A 79 1.02 27.01 -0.66
N MET A 80 0.24 27.98 -1.12
CA MET A 80 0.35 28.65 -2.41
C MET A 80 0.47 30.15 -2.13
N TRP A 81 1.52 30.78 -2.68
CA TRP A 81 1.79 32.21 -2.57
C TRP A 81 1.68 32.89 -3.93
#